data_AF-A0AAE0VJ07-F1
#
_entry.id   AF-A0AAE0VJ07-F1
#
_cell.length_a   1.000
_cell.length_b   1.000
_cell.length_c   1.000
_cell.angle_alpha   90.00
_cell.angle_beta   90.00
_cell.angle_gamma   90.00
#
_symmetry.space_group_name_H-M   'P 1'
#
loop_
_entity.id
_entity.type
_entity.pdbx_description
1 polymer ?
#
loop_
_entity_poly.entity_id
_entity_poly.type
_entity_poly.pdbx_seq_one_letter_code
_entity_poly.pdbx_strand_id
1 'polypeptide(L)'
;MRMPVSLFIIAAFLASLAIHVFADTPANCTYEDIRGKWIFMIGNKGHDQTLNCSSFASPVMKLEITLYFPDLAIDQFGNTGFWTIIYNQGFEIVITGRKYFAFSKYKQDGNNITSVCDQTLPGWSHDIFDRNWACFIGQKTEELRPKQTVFSHKELRVESGRLYRQNDEFIHQINQQQKSWQATRYPQFEKMRIEDMIKMKGGRKSTIASIPKPAPVTPEVAIKAKRLPDNFDWRNYNDINYVSPVRNQGNCGSCYAFASLAMNEARIRVMTNNTLTPVFSPQDIVECSEYSQGCDGGFPYLISGKYAEDFGLVEEECNPYKGIDGKCSTKPSCQRHYSTKYQYVGGFYGA
;
A
#
# COMPACT_ATOMS: atom_id res chain seq x y z
N MET A 1 -61.20 40.01 -3.22
CA MET A 1 -59.86 40.24 -2.64
C MET A 1 -59.43 38.97 -1.89
N ARG A 2 -58.82 38.00 -2.59
CA ARG A 2 -58.22 36.80 -1.99
C ARG A 2 -56.96 36.48 -2.81
N MET A 3 -55.82 36.49 -2.13
CA MET A 3 -54.47 36.30 -2.68
C MET A 3 -54.29 34.89 -3.25
N PRO A 4 -53.50 34.69 -4.32
CA PRO A 4 -53.07 33.35 -4.72
C PRO A 4 -51.84 32.94 -3.91
N VAL A 5 -51.94 31.79 -3.25
CA VAL A 5 -50.81 31.12 -2.60
C VAL A 5 -49.94 30.51 -3.70
N SER A 6 -48.73 31.07 -3.88
CA SER A 6 -47.67 30.45 -4.66
C SER A 6 -46.97 29.41 -3.79
N LEU A 7 -47.19 28.13 -4.08
CA LEU A 7 -46.40 27.05 -3.46
C LEU A 7 -45.16 26.81 -4.34
N PHE A 8 -44.01 27.16 -3.77
CA PHE A 8 -42.68 26.91 -4.33
C PHE A 8 -42.47 25.41 -4.57
N ILE A 9 -42.20 25.03 -5.82
CA ILE A 9 -41.63 23.73 -6.17
C ILE A 9 -40.15 23.79 -5.75
N ILE A 10 -39.84 23.19 -4.59
CA ILE A 10 -38.46 22.91 -4.19
C ILE A 10 -37.97 21.78 -5.10
N ALA A 11 -37.24 22.16 -6.15
CA ALA A 11 -36.46 21.21 -6.93
C ALA A 11 -35.34 20.68 -6.04
N ALA A 12 -35.56 19.51 -5.44
CA ALA A 12 -34.52 18.76 -4.77
C ALA A 12 -33.47 18.35 -5.81
N PHE A 13 -32.37 19.10 -5.90
CA PHE A 13 -31.16 18.64 -6.56
C PHE A 13 -30.62 17.44 -5.77
N LEU A 14 -31.00 16.24 -6.19
CA LEU A 14 -30.25 15.02 -5.89
C LEU A 14 -28.89 15.16 -6.60
N ALA A 15 -27.94 15.81 -5.93
CA ALA A 15 -26.54 15.64 -6.24
C ALA A 15 -26.23 14.17 -5.97
N SER A 16 -26.25 13.35 -7.01
CA SER A 16 -25.63 12.04 -6.97
C SER A 16 -24.16 12.28 -6.64
N LEU A 17 -23.78 12.13 -5.36
CA LEU A 17 -22.39 11.93 -5.01
C LEU A 17 -21.93 10.72 -5.82
N ALA A 18 -21.12 10.96 -6.84
CA ALA A 18 -20.37 9.88 -7.44
C ALA A 18 -19.47 9.33 -6.33
N ILE A 19 -19.81 8.15 -5.83
CA ILE A 19 -18.95 7.41 -4.90
C ILE A 19 -17.71 7.05 -5.72
N HIS A 20 -16.63 7.78 -5.49
CA HIS A 20 -15.39 7.56 -6.20
C HIS A 20 -14.68 6.37 -5.56
N VAL A 21 -14.54 5.28 -6.30
CA VAL A 21 -13.87 4.06 -5.85
C VAL A 21 -12.39 4.18 -6.19
N PHE A 22 -11.57 4.49 -5.19
CA PHE A 22 -10.12 4.38 -5.28
C PHE A 22 -9.63 3.16 -4.53
N ALA A 23 -8.60 2.53 -5.07
CA ALA A 23 -7.71 1.69 -4.30
C ALA A 23 -6.30 2.26 -4.52
N ASP A 24 -5.53 2.28 -3.46
CA ASP A 24 -4.31 3.01 -3.18
C ASP A 24 -4.46 4.53 -3.31
N THR A 25 -3.39 5.28 -3.02
CA THR A 25 -3.38 6.70 -3.39
C THR A 25 -3.49 6.82 -4.92
N PRO A 26 -4.14 7.86 -5.44
CA PRO A 26 -4.32 8.04 -6.88
C PRO A 26 -3.03 8.48 -7.60
N ALA A 27 -1.90 8.58 -6.89
CA ALA A 27 -0.61 8.85 -7.49
C ALA A 27 -0.16 7.70 -8.41
N ASN A 28 0.41 8.04 -9.55
CA ASN A 28 0.99 7.08 -10.49
C ASN A 28 2.32 7.60 -11.02
N CYS A 29 3.33 7.57 -10.15
CA CYS A 29 4.67 8.07 -10.44
C CYS A 29 5.61 6.91 -10.78
N THR A 30 6.43 7.09 -11.81
CA THR A 30 7.40 6.07 -12.25
C THR A 30 8.72 6.25 -11.52
N TYR A 31 9.55 5.21 -11.54
CA TYR A 31 10.92 5.29 -11.05
C TYR A 31 11.70 6.48 -11.65
N GLU A 32 11.55 6.68 -12.97
CA GLU A 32 12.16 7.80 -13.70
C GLU A 32 11.67 9.17 -13.24
N ASP A 33 10.41 9.30 -12.82
CA ASP A 33 9.92 10.55 -12.26
C ASP A 33 10.58 10.84 -10.90
N ILE A 34 10.84 9.81 -10.11
CA ILE A 34 11.36 9.96 -8.74
C ILE A 34 12.87 10.22 -8.74
N ARG A 35 13.67 9.50 -9.52
CA ARG A 35 15.15 9.67 -9.52
C ARG A 35 15.59 11.10 -9.85
N GLY A 36 16.71 11.56 -9.30
CA GLY A 36 17.21 12.92 -9.46
C GLY A 36 17.28 13.69 -8.14
N LYS A 37 17.45 15.01 -8.22
CA LYS A 37 17.71 15.87 -7.06
C LYS A 37 16.42 16.35 -6.41
N TRP A 38 16.35 16.18 -5.08
CA TRP A 38 15.25 16.59 -4.20
C TRP A 38 15.75 17.53 -3.11
N ILE A 39 14.90 18.49 -2.74
CA ILE A 39 15.03 19.33 -1.55
C ILE A 39 13.97 18.88 -0.56
N PHE A 40 14.41 18.42 0.61
CA PHE A 40 13.55 18.08 1.75
C PHE A 40 13.47 19.25 2.69
N MET A 41 12.26 19.75 2.89
CA MET A 41 11.93 20.77 3.87
C MET A 41 11.43 20.06 5.13
N ILE A 42 12.25 20.05 6.18
CA ILE A 42 12.05 19.24 7.38
C ILE A 42 11.57 20.16 8.51
N GLY A 43 10.54 19.71 9.23
CA GLY A 43 10.01 20.37 10.42
C GLY A 43 10.91 20.19 11.64
N ASN A 44 10.40 20.60 12.81
CA ASN A 44 11.11 20.39 14.07
C ASN A 44 11.37 18.90 14.31
N LYS A 45 12.55 18.62 14.86
CA LYS A 45 12.99 17.31 15.31
C LYS A 45 12.73 17.17 16.82
N GLY A 46 12.80 15.94 17.32
CA GLY A 46 12.65 15.61 18.74
C GLY A 46 11.24 15.17 19.12
N HIS A 47 10.39 14.88 18.14
CA HIS A 47 9.08 14.27 18.38
C HIS A 47 9.21 12.73 18.52
N ASP A 48 8.14 12.10 18.97
CA ASP A 48 7.98 10.65 18.98
C ASP A 48 7.07 10.17 17.84
N GLN A 49 6.82 8.86 17.80
CA GLN A 49 5.98 8.20 16.79
C GLN A 49 4.51 8.64 16.81
N THR A 50 4.04 9.39 17.81
CA THR A 50 2.66 9.92 17.84
C THR A 50 2.49 11.20 17.01
N LEU A 51 3.57 11.68 16.39
CA LEU A 51 3.59 12.88 15.56
C LEU A 51 2.61 12.80 14.40
N ASN A 52 1.63 13.71 14.38
CA ASN A 52 0.70 13.87 13.27
C ASN A 52 1.28 14.80 12.20
N CYS A 53 1.58 14.25 11.02
CA CYS A 53 2.11 15.01 9.89
C CYS A 53 1.06 15.55 8.91
N SER A 54 -0.22 15.31 9.16
CA SER A 54 -1.33 15.80 8.31
C SER A 54 -1.35 17.33 8.19
N SER A 55 -0.91 18.04 9.23
CA SER A 55 -0.77 19.49 9.25
C SER A 55 0.71 19.87 9.36
N PHE A 56 1.47 19.70 8.27
CA PHE A 56 2.87 20.11 8.23
C PHE A 56 3.01 21.61 8.49
N ALA A 57 3.75 21.97 9.53
CA ALA A 57 4.04 23.35 9.90
C ALA A 57 5.20 23.93 9.05
N SER A 58 5.68 25.12 9.42
CA SER A 58 6.81 25.76 8.74
C SER A 58 8.10 24.94 8.86
N PRO A 59 8.86 24.75 7.76
CA PRO A 59 10.11 24.01 7.80
C PRO A 59 11.21 24.80 8.50
N VAL A 60 12.07 24.10 9.24
CA VAL A 60 13.22 24.68 9.96
C VAL A 60 14.56 24.24 9.38
N MET A 61 14.56 23.22 8.52
CA MET A 61 15.76 22.66 7.91
C MET A 61 15.50 22.34 6.44
N LYS A 62 16.54 22.52 5.61
CA LYS A 62 16.57 22.04 4.23
C LYS A 62 17.70 21.02 4.09
N LEU A 63 17.41 19.92 3.42
CA LEU A 63 18.37 18.88 3.09
C LEU A 63 18.22 18.54 1.61
N GLU A 64 19.29 18.66 0.84
CA GLU A 64 19.30 18.21 -0.54
C GLU A 64 19.81 16.77 -0.64
N ILE A 65 19.08 15.93 -1.38
CA ILE A 65 19.42 14.53 -1.65
C ILE A 65 19.24 14.25 -3.14
N THR A 66 20.21 13.61 -3.76
CA THR A 66 20.14 13.13 -5.14
C THR A 66 19.97 11.61 -5.17
N LEU A 67 18.96 11.15 -5.91
CA LEU A 67 18.60 9.75 -6.04
C LEU A 67 19.07 9.21 -7.40
N TYR A 68 19.95 8.22 -7.38
CA TYR A 68 20.55 7.60 -8.55
C TYR A 68 20.06 6.16 -8.74
N PHE A 69 20.05 5.71 -10.00
CA PHE A 69 19.85 4.30 -10.31
C PHE A 69 21.06 3.45 -9.87
N PRO A 70 20.84 2.23 -9.34
CA PRO A 70 19.54 1.60 -9.08
C PRO A 70 18.86 1.98 -7.76
N ASP A 71 19.63 2.31 -6.74
CA ASP A 71 19.12 2.49 -5.37
C ASP A 71 20.04 3.39 -4.50
N LEU A 72 20.92 4.16 -5.12
CA LEU A 72 21.91 5.00 -4.43
C LEU A 72 21.35 6.40 -4.12
N ALA A 73 21.36 6.79 -2.86
CA ALA A 73 21.08 8.16 -2.43
C ALA A 73 22.37 8.88 -2.02
N ILE A 74 22.55 10.14 -2.42
CA ILE A 74 23.70 10.97 -1.99
C ILE A 74 23.19 12.31 -1.48
N ASP A 75 23.57 12.71 -0.27
CA ASP A 75 23.22 14.02 0.28
C ASP A 75 24.18 15.14 -0.15
N GLN A 76 23.84 16.39 0.17
CA GLN A 76 24.67 17.57 -0.10
C GLN A 76 26.06 17.57 0.55
N PHE A 77 26.32 16.65 1.49
CA PHE A 77 27.61 16.50 2.18
C PHE A 77 28.43 15.33 1.62
N GLY A 78 27.92 14.62 0.61
CA GLY A 78 28.58 13.48 0.00
C GLY A 78 28.37 12.17 0.78
N ASN A 79 27.50 12.14 1.79
CA ASN A 79 27.15 10.88 2.44
C ASN A 79 26.30 10.04 1.51
N THR A 80 26.51 8.74 1.53
CA THR A 80 25.76 7.78 0.72
C THR A 80 24.72 7.04 1.54
N GLY A 81 23.61 6.71 0.92
CA GLY A 81 22.52 5.93 1.48
C GLY A 81 21.81 5.09 0.42
N PHE A 82 20.69 4.52 0.82
CA PHE A 82 19.84 3.67 -0.02
C PHE A 82 18.50 4.35 -0.27
N TRP A 83 17.89 4.11 -1.44
CA TRP A 83 16.50 4.47 -1.69
C TRP A 83 15.78 3.42 -2.54
N THR A 84 14.46 3.34 -2.37
CA THR A 84 13.58 2.57 -3.25
C THR A 84 12.30 3.34 -3.51
N ILE A 85 11.79 3.24 -4.74
CA ILE A 85 10.38 3.55 -4.98
C ILE A 85 9.51 2.47 -4.34
N ILE A 86 8.31 2.83 -3.93
CA ILE A 86 7.29 1.91 -3.41
C ILE A 86 6.19 1.86 -4.46
N TYR A 87 6.26 0.83 -5.31
CA TYR A 87 5.40 0.66 -6.47
C TYR A 87 5.38 1.93 -7.36
N ASN A 88 4.27 2.66 -7.38
CA ASN A 88 4.12 3.95 -8.07
C ASN A 88 3.61 5.07 -7.13
N GLN A 89 3.71 4.84 -5.82
CA GLN A 89 2.97 5.59 -4.80
C GLN A 89 3.85 6.61 -4.08
N GLY A 90 5.10 6.28 -3.83
CA GLY A 90 6.00 7.06 -2.99
C GLY A 90 7.38 6.43 -2.98
N PHE A 91 8.23 6.84 -2.04
CA PHE A 91 9.58 6.31 -1.91
C PHE A 91 10.03 6.32 -0.45
N GLU A 92 10.98 5.45 -0.15
CA GLU A 92 11.72 5.46 1.10
C GLU A 92 13.20 5.68 0.84
N ILE A 93 13.85 6.48 1.68
CA ILE A 93 15.29 6.74 1.68
C ILE A 93 15.85 6.46 3.06
N VAL A 94 16.99 5.78 3.14
CA VAL A 94 17.76 5.56 4.36
C VAL A 94 19.15 6.13 4.16
N ILE A 95 19.47 7.21 4.86
CA ILE A 95 20.74 7.94 4.71
C ILE A 95 21.15 8.57 6.04
N THR A 96 22.45 8.54 6.36
CA THR A 96 23.00 9.14 7.60
C THR A 96 22.28 8.71 8.89
N GLY A 97 21.86 7.44 8.98
CA GLY A 97 21.16 6.91 10.15
C GLY A 97 19.73 7.46 10.33
N ARG A 98 19.12 7.99 9.26
CA ARG A 98 17.74 8.48 9.26
C ARG A 98 16.95 7.91 8.09
N LYS A 99 15.68 7.61 8.32
CA LYS A 99 14.72 7.15 7.31
C LYS A 99 13.81 8.31 6.92
N TYR A 100 13.41 8.33 5.65
CA TYR A 100 12.46 9.28 5.09
C TYR A 100 11.46 8.52 4.24
N PHE A 101 10.19 8.70 4.49
CA PHE A 101 9.11 8.11 3.70
C PHE A 101 8.02 9.15 3.42
N ALA A 102 7.61 9.25 2.17
CA ALA A 102 6.45 10.02 1.78
C ALA A 102 5.75 9.42 0.56
N PHE A 103 4.43 9.60 0.51
CA PHE A 103 3.66 9.43 -0.73
C PHE A 103 3.92 10.59 -1.70
N SER A 104 3.88 10.29 -2.98
CA SER A 104 3.92 11.27 -4.06
C SER A 104 2.67 12.13 -4.01
N LYS A 105 2.81 13.42 -4.31
CA LYS A 105 1.68 14.35 -4.27
C LYS A 105 0.72 14.07 -5.41
N TYR A 106 -0.56 14.27 -5.14
CA TYR A 106 -1.60 14.27 -6.15
C TYR A 106 -2.61 15.38 -5.88
N LYS A 107 -3.38 15.74 -6.91
CA LYS A 107 -4.54 16.62 -6.83
C LYS A 107 -5.73 15.90 -7.41
N GLN A 108 -6.89 16.08 -6.79
CA GLN A 108 -8.14 15.52 -7.26
C GLN A 108 -9.17 16.64 -7.39
N ASP A 109 -9.76 16.75 -8.57
CA ASP A 109 -10.89 17.63 -8.85
C ASP A 109 -11.99 16.79 -9.52
N GLY A 110 -12.96 16.33 -8.71
CA GLY A 110 -13.94 15.32 -9.11
C GLY A 110 -13.27 14.03 -9.61
N ASN A 111 -13.42 13.74 -10.91
CA ASN A 111 -12.83 12.57 -11.58
C ASN A 111 -11.45 12.82 -12.19
N ASN A 112 -10.97 14.07 -12.17
CA ASN A 112 -9.68 14.42 -12.73
C ASN A 112 -8.61 14.26 -11.66
N ILE A 113 -7.70 13.32 -11.89
CA ILE A 113 -6.56 13.08 -11.02
C ILE A 113 -5.30 13.58 -11.72
N THR A 114 -4.54 14.37 -10.99
CA THR A 114 -3.24 14.86 -11.42
C THR A 114 -2.19 14.35 -10.45
N SER A 115 -1.33 13.44 -10.91
CA SER A 115 -0.12 13.05 -10.17
C SER A 115 0.94 14.14 -10.32
N VAL A 116 1.46 14.63 -9.19
CA VAL A 116 2.49 15.67 -9.10
C VAL A 116 3.76 14.99 -8.57
N CYS A 117 4.45 14.27 -9.46
CA CYS A 117 5.53 13.34 -9.12
C CYS A 117 6.86 13.99 -8.74
N ASP A 118 6.96 15.31 -8.88
CA ASP A 118 8.06 16.14 -8.43
C ASP A 118 7.86 16.72 -7.02
N GLN A 119 6.77 16.36 -6.36
CA GLN A 119 6.44 16.78 -4.99
C GLN A 119 5.92 15.60 -4.17
N THR A 120 6.04 15.69 -2.86
CA THR A 120 5.44 14.72 -1.94
C THR A 120 4.25 15.31 -1.19
N LEU A 121 3.38 14.45 -0.67
CA LEU A 121 2.57 14.78 0.49
C LEU A 121 3.48 14.95 1.73
N PRO A 122 3.00 15.54 2.83
CA PRO A 122 3.69 15.44 4.11
C PRO A 122 4.04 13.99 4.42
N GLY A 123 5.31 13.76 4.70
CA GLY A 123 5.86 12.46 5.04
C GLY A 123 6.52 12.47 6.41
N TRP A 124 7.06 11.32 6.79
CA TRP A 124 7.68 11.06 8.08
C TRP A 124 9.18 10.84 7.93
N SER A 125 9.94 11.40 8.86
CA SER A 125 11.35 11.09 9.03
C SER A 125 11.67 10.80 10.48
N HIS A 126 12.48 9.80 10.73
CA HIS A 126 12.95 9.43 12.07
C HIS A 126 14.34 8.80 11.97
N ASP A 127 15.10 8.85 13.05
CA ASP A 127 16.33 8.08 13.11
C ASP A 127 16.05 6.57 13.06
N ILE A 128 17.05 5.77 12.71
CA ILE A 128 16.92 4.30 12.61
C ILE A 128 16.63 3.58 13.94
N PHE A 129 16.51 4.31 15.05
CA PHE A 129 16.11 3.79 16.36
C PHE A 129 14.74 4.31 16.80
N ASP A 130 14.00 4.98 15.91
CA ASP A 130 12.63 5.48 16.09
C ASP A 130 12.45 6.47 17.24
N ARG A 131 13.52 7.18 17.62
CA ARG A 131 13.53 8.09 18.78
C ARG A 131 13.32 9.57 18.45
N ASN A 132 13.64 10.00 17.24
CA ASN A 132 13.62 11.41 16.86
C ASN A 132 12.85 11.63 15.56
N TRP A 133 11.55 11.82 15.69
CA TRP A 133 10.62 12.02 14.59
C TRP A 133 10.56 13.49 14.16
N ALA A 134 10.29 13.69 12.87
CA ALA A 134 9.97 14.96 12.25
C ALA A 134 9.18 14.73 10.96
N CYS A 135 8.22 15.60 10.68
CA CYS A 135 7.57 15.64 9.39
C CYS A 135 8.49 16.28 8.33
N PHE A 136 8.28 15.95 7.07
CA PHE A 136 8.94 16.65 5.96
C PHE A 136 8.05 16.69 4.72
N ILE A 137 8.38 17.60 3.80
CA ILE A 137 7.87 17.59 2.43
C ILE A 137 9.07 17.60 1.48
N GLY A 138 8.96 16.87 0.38
CA GLY A 138 9.96 16.83 -0.68
C GLY A 138 9.49 17.58 -1.92
N GLN A 139 10.43 18.29 -2.55
CA GLN A 139 10.24 18.90 -3.86
C GLN A 139 11.50 18.70 -4.72
N LYS A 140 11.35 18.28 -5.98
CA LYS A 140 12.48 18.19 -6.92
C LYS A 140 12.97 19.58 -7.31
N THR A 141 14.25 19.67 -7.66
CA THR A 141 14.80 20.91 -8.25
C THR A 141 14.41 21.10 -9.72
N GLU A 142 14.17 20.00 -10.43
CA GLU A 142 13.64 20.02 -11.79
C GLU A 142 12.12 19.81 -11.73
N GLU A 143 11.37 20.77 -12.28
CA GLU A 143 9.92 20.66 -12.38
C GLU A 143 9.56 19.60 -13.42
N LEU A 144 8.66 18.69 -13.03
CA LEU A 144 8.12 17.69 -13.96
C LEU A 144 6.73 18.10 -14.40
N ARG A 145 6.42 17.86 -15.68
CA ARG A 145 5.05 18.05 -16.17
C ARG A 145 4.11 17.09 -15.42
N PRO A 146 3.07 17.59 -14.74
CA PRO A 146 2.16 16.73 -14.00
C PRO A 146 1.51 15.69 -14.89
N LYS A 147 1.42 14.45 -14.40
CA LYS A 147 0.77 13.35 -15.11
C LYS A 147 -0.72 13.40 -14.84
N GLN A 148 -1.48 13.87 -15.82
CA GLN A 148 -2.94 13.84 -15.75
C GLN A 148 -3.44 12.46 -16.15
N THR A 149 -4.22 11.85 -15.26
CA THR A 149 -5.00 10.66 -15.58
C THR A 149 -6.46 11.06 -15.54
N VAL A 150 -7.06 11.20 -16.72
CA VAL A 150 -8.51 11.31 -16.83
C VAL A 150 -9.04 9.89 -16.77
N PHE A 151 -9.75 9.55 -15.70
CA PHE A 151 -10.50 8.31 -15.67
C PHE A 151 -11.67 8.44 -16.68
N SER A 152 -11.44 8.01 -17.92
CA SER A 152 -12.49 7.98 -18.94
C SER A 152 -13.62 7.06 -18.49
N HIS A 153 -14.76 7.66 -18.18
CA HIS A 153 -15.96 7.00 -17.67
C HIS A 153 -16.89 6.44 -18.76
N LYS A 154 -16.55 6.57 -20.06
CA LYS A 154 -17.55 6.37 -21.12
C LYS A 154 -17.96 4.91 -21.35
N GLU A 155 -17.07 3.93 -21.20
CA GLU A 155 -17.44 2.51 -21.34
C GLU A 155 -17.78 1.82 -20.00
N LEU A 156 -17.23 2.32 -18.88
CA LEU A 156 -17.33 1.67 -17.55
C LEU A 156 -18.54 2.11 -16.69
N ARG A 157 -19.21 3.22 -17.00
CA ARG A 157 -20.41 3.65 -16.24
C ARG A 157 -21.61 2.72 -16.40
N VAL A 158 -21.71 2.00 -17.53
CA VAL A 158 -22.82 1.08 -17.77
C VAL A 158 -22.65 -0.23 -16.99
N GLU A 159 -21.41 -0.63 -16.68
CA GLU A 159 -21.12 -1.92 -16.02
C GLU A 159 -20.76 -1.83 -14.53
N SER A 160 -20.22 -0.71 -14.05
CA SER A 160 -19.76 -0.55 -12.65
C SER A 160 -20.85 -0.78 -11.59
N GLY A 161 -22.05 -0.24 -11.81
CA GLY A 161 -23.18 -0.42 -10.91
C GLY A 161 -23.90 -1.77 -11.04
N ARG A 162 -23.54 -2.59 -12.04
CA ARG A 162 -24.17 -3.90 -12.26
C ARG A 162 -23.67 -4.89 -11.22
N LEU A 163 -24.57 -5.76 -10.75
CA LEU A 163 -24.17 -6.95 -10.02
C LEU A 163 -23.32 -7.86 -10.90
N TYR A 164 -22.28 -8.44 -10.31
CA TYR A 164 -21.49 -9.46 -10.98
C TYR A 164 -22.38 -10.66 -11.30
N ARG A 165 -22.17 -11.24 -12.49
CA ARG A 165 -22.80 -12.48 -12.90
C ARG A 165 -21.71 -13.43 -13.35
N GLN A 166 -21.74 -14.64 -12.82
CA GLN A 166 -20.83 -15.68 -13.21
C GLN A 166 -21.17 -16.17 -14.62
N ASN A 167 -20.14 -16.65 -15.31
CA ASN A 167 -20.27 -17.24 -16.64
C ASN A 167 -19.94 -18.74 -16.54
N ASP A 168 -20.98 -19.57 -16.49
CA ASP A 168 -20.84 -21.03 -16.37
C ASP A 168 -20.13 -21.65 -17.58
N GLU A 169 -20.34 -21.09 -18.78
CA GLU A 169 -19.65 -21.55 -19.99
C GLU A 169 -18.13 -21.27 -19.90
N PHE A 170 -17.75 -20.09 -19.39
CA PHE A 170 -16.35 -19.76 -19.16
C PHE A 170 -15.71 -20.66 -18.10
N ILE A 171 -16.42 -20.96 -17.01
CA ILE A 171 -15.97 -21.93 -16.00
C ILE A 171 -15.77 -23.30 -16.63
N HIS A 172 -16.70 -23.74 -17.47
CA HIS A 172 -16.58 -25.01 -18.18
C HIS A 172 -15.36 -25.04 -19.10
N GLN A 173 -15.15 -24.00 -19.91
CA GLN A 173 -13.98 -23.87 -20.79
C GLN A 173 -12.66 -23.91 -20.01
N ILE A 174 -12.56 -23.24 -18.85
CA ILE A 174 -11.38 -23.32 -17.98
C ILE A 174 -11.15 -24.76 -17.53
N ASN A 175 -12.20 -25.43 -17.05
CA ASN A 175 -12.13 -26.80 -16.54
C ASN A 175 -11.85 -27.86 -17.62
N GLN A 176 -12.08 -27.55 -18.90
CA GLN A 176 -11.66 -28.42 -20.01
C GLN A 176 -10.15 -28.41 -20.22
N GLN A 177 -9.47 -27.31 -19.89
CA GLN A 177 -8.04 -27.11 -20.15
C GLN A 177 -7.17 -27.36 -18.91
N GLN A 178 -7.64 -26.93 -17.74
CA GLN A 178 -6.93 -27.08 -16.48
C GLN A 178 -7.10 -28.49 -15.90
N LYS A 179 -6.02 -29.10 -15.41
CA LYS A 179 -5.99 -30.45 -14.81
C LYS A 179 -5.57 -30.48 -13.34
N SER A 180 -4.95 -29.43 -12.81
CA SER A 180 -4.41 -29.36 -11.45
C SER A 180 -5.33 -28.67 -10.43
N TRP A 181 -6.41 -28.03 -10.88
CA TRP A 181 -7.43 -27.42 -10.03
C TRP A 181 -8.75 -27.32 -10.79
N GLN A 182 -9.85 -27.12 -10.06
CA GLN A 182 -11.18 -26.94 -10.65
C GLN A 182 -11.69 -25.53 -10.40
N ALA A 183 -11.98 -24.79 -11.47
CA ALA A 183 -12.72 -23.54 -11.40
C ALA A 183 -14.12 -23.84 -10.85
N THR A 184 -14.56 -23.03 -9.90
CA THR A 184 -15.88 -23.18 -9.27
C THR A 184 -16.59 -21.84 -9.14
N ARG A 185 -17.88 -21.94 -8.85
CA ARG A 185 -18.77 -20.81 -8.58
C ARG A 185 -18.58 -20.31 -7.15
N TYR A 186 -18.64 -18.99 -7.00
CA TYR A 186 -18.61 -18.31 -5.71
C TYR A 186 -19.85 -17.41 -5.57
N PRO A 187 -21.03 -17.98 -5.22
CA PRO A 187 -22.32 -17.27 -5.25
C PRO A 187 -22.35 -15.97 -4.46
N GLN A 188 -21.51 -15.83 -3.43
CA GLN A 188 -21.36 -14.61 -2.66
C GLN A 188 -20.94 -13.40 -3.52
N PHE A 189 -20.17 -13.61 -4.59
CA PHE A 189 -19.73 -12.52 -5.47
C PHE A 189 -20.85 -12.03 -6.37
N GLU A 190 -21.91 -12.80 -6.62
CA GLU A 190 -23.07 -12.34 -7.40
C GLU A 190 -23.89 -11.28 -6.64
N LYS A 191 -23.65 -11.14 -5.33
CA LYS A 191 -24.23 -10.07 -4.49
C LYS A 191 -23.40 -8.78 -4.52
N MET A 192 -22.25 -8.78 -5.17
CA MET A 192 -21.35 -7.62 -5.26
C MET A 192 -21.54 -6.88 -6.57
N ARG A 193 -21.37 -5.56 -6.55
CA ARG A 193 -21.27 -4.79 -7.78
C ARG A 193 -19.88 -4.98 -8.38
N ILE A 194 -19.77 -4.81 -9.71
CA ILE A 194 -18.48 -4.88 -10.40
C ILE A 194 -17.49 -3.87 -9.80
N GLU A 195 -17.95 -2.69 -9.39
CA GLU A 195 -17.12 -1.69 -8.71
C GLU A 195 -16.54 -2.17 -7.37
N ASP A 196 -17.33 -2.87 -6.56
CA ASP A 196 -16.87 -3.45 -5.29
C ASP A 196 -15.81 -4.53 -5.53
N MET A 197 -16.01 -5.36 -6.57
CA MET A 197 -15.02 -6.37 -6.96
C MET A 197 -13.72 -5.76 -7.46
N ILE A 198 -13.79 -4.64 -8.20
CA ILE A 198 -12.60 -3.90 -8.63
C ILE A 198 -11.87 -3.32 -7.42
N LYS A 199 -12.59 -2.77 -6.44
CA LYS A 199 -12.00 -2.30 -5.19
C LYS A 199 -11.27 -3.42 -4.45
N MET A 200 -11.95 -4.55 -4.26
CA MET A 200 -11.45 -5.70 -3.50
C MET A 200 -10.15 -6.29 -4.05
N LYS A 201 -9.91 -6.20 -5.37
CA LYS A 201 -8.67 -6.67 -6.01
C LYS A 201 -7.52 -5.66 -6.05
N GLY A 202 -7.61 -4.54 -5.33
CA GLY A 202 -6.60 -3.47 -5.35
C GLY A 202 -6.83 -2.44 -6.47
N GLY A 203 -8.09 -2.22 -6.85
CA GLY A 203 -8.49 -1.17 -7.79
C GLY A 203 -8.23 -1.48 -9.26
N ARG A 204 -8.07 -0.41 -10.04
CA ARG A 204 -7.84 -0.50 -11.48
C ARG A 204 -6.37 -0.82 -11.74
N LYS A 205 -6.12 -1.64 -12.76
CA LYS A 205 -4.75 -1.97 -13.18
C LYS A 205 -3.98 -0.68 -13.46
N SER A 206 -2.98 -0.39 -12.64
CA SER A 206 -2.04 0.68 -12.94
C SER A 206 -1.34 0.35 -14.26
N THR A 207 -1.48 1.23 -15.25
CA THR A 207 -0.72 1.13 -16.51
C THR A 207 0.69 1.61 -16.25
N ILE A 208 1.50 0.77 -15.60
CA ILE A 208 2.96 0.93 -15.61
C ILE A 208 3.40 0.64 -17.04
N ALA A 209 3.80 1.69 -17.76
CA ALA A 209 4.12 1.64 -19.20
C ALA A 209 5.31 0.71 -19.52
N SER A 210 6.16 0.41 -18.53
CA SER A 210 7.30 -0.50 -18.66
C SER A 210 7.49 -1.26 -17.36
N ILE A 211 7.11 -2.53 -17.34
CA ILE A 211 7.47 -3.44 -16.24
C ILE A 211 8.94 -3.81 -16.47
N PRO A 212 9.85 -3.59 -15.49
CA PRO A 212 11.24 -4.03 -15.60
C PRO A 212 11.28 -5.52 -15.95
N LYS A 213 12.08 -5.89 -16.95
CA LYS A 213 12.30 -7.32 -17.24
C LYS A 213 13.09 -7.93 -16.08
N PRO A 214 12.82 -9.19 -15.70
CA PRO A 214 13.62 -9.88 -14.69
C PRO A 214 15.11 -9.79 -15.03
N ALA A 215 15.94 -9.54 -14.00
CA ALA A 215 17.39 -9.56 -14.17
C ALA A 215 17.85 -10.95 -14.70
N PRO A 216 18.86 -11.00 -15.57
CA PRO A 216 19.42 -12.27 -16.03
C PRO A 216 20.00 -13.06 -14.85
N VAL A 217 19.76 -14.38 -14.84
CA VAL A 217 20.27 -15.27 -13.79
C VAL A 217 21.79 -15.36 -13.91
N THR A 218 22.50 -14.88 -12.90
CA THR A 218 23.97 -14.99 -12.85
C THR A 218 24.41 -16.43 -12.56
N PRO A 219 25.65 -16.82 -12.91
CA PRO A 219 26.19 -18.14 -12.57
C PRO A 219 26.11 -18.42 -11.06
N GLU A 220 26.34 -17.42 -10.22
CA GLU A 220 26.27 -17.54 -8.76
C GLU A 220 24.84 -17.82 -8.28
N VAL A 221 23.85 -17.13 -8.85
CA VAL A 221 22.42 -17.37 -8.55
C VAL A 221 22.04 -18.78 -9.01
N ALA A 222 22.47 -19.21 -10.19
CA ALA A 222 22.21 -20.55 -10.69
C ALA A 222 22.80 -21.63 -9.77
N ILE A 223 24.03 -21.45 -9.27
CA ILE A 223 24.66 -22.38 -8.32
C ILE A 223 23.89 -22.41 -6.99
N LYS A 224 23.45 -21.25 -6.48
CA LYS A 224 22.62 -21.19 -5.26
C LYS A 224 21.28 -21.90 -5.45
N ALA A 225 20.63 -21.68 -6.59
CA ALA A 225 19.35 -22.32 -6.92
C ALA A 225 19.47 -23.85 -6.96
N LYS A 226 20.58 -24.40 -7.47
CA LYS A 226 20.86 -25.86 -7.46
C LYS A 226 20.97 -26.49 -6.08
N ARG A 227 21.13 -25.70 -5.01
CA ARG A 227 21.18 -26.18 -3.62
C ARG A 227 19.81 -26.16 -2.93
N LEU A 228 18.80 -25.58 -3.57
CA LEU A 228 17.43 -25.57 -3.05
C LEU A 228 16.77 -26.92 -3.36
N PRO A 229 15.83 -27.36 -2.52
CA PRO A 229 15.04 -28.54 -2.83
C PRO A 229 14.15 -28.28 -4.05
N ASP A 230 13.87 -29.33 -4.83
CA ASP A 230 12.99 -29.24 -6.00
C ASP A 230 11.56 -28.81 -5.62
N ASN A 231 11.12 -29.17 -4.41
CA ASN A 231 9.82 -28.82 -3.87
C ASN A 231 9.97 -28.29 -2.45
N PHE A 232 9.22 -27.24 -2.12
CA PHE A 232 9.23 -26.64 -0.80
C PHE A 232 7.83 -26.09 -0.46
N ASP A 233 7.32 -26.44 0.72
CA ASP A 233 6.02 -25.98 1.20
C ASP A 233 6.10 -25.73 2.72
N TRP A 234 5.95 -24.48 3.15
CA TRP A 234 5.92 -24.13 4.58
C TRP A 234 4.72 -24.76 5.33
N ARG A 235 3.70 -25.23 4.62
CA ARG A 235 2.58 -25.98 5.21
C ARG A 235 2.96 -27.43 5.55
N ASN A 236 4.04 -27.93 4.96
CA ASN A 236 4.57 -29.27 5.18
C ASN A 236 6.10 -29.26 5.05
N TYR A 237 6.77 -28.65 6.03
CA TYR A 237 8.22 -28.74 6.17
C TYR A 237 8.54 -29.80 7.22
N ASN A 238 8.99 -30.99 6.77
CA ASN A 238 9.19 -32.17 7.62
C ASN A 238 7.96 -32.53 8.47
N ASP A 239 6.78 -32.61 7.83
CA ASP A 239 5.48 -32.91 8.47
C ASP A 239 5.00 -31.84 9.47
N ILE A 240 5.61 -30.65 9.45
CA ILE A 240 5.25 -29.51 10.31
C ILE A 240 4.71 -28.36 9.47
N ASN A 241 3.57 -27.81 9.88
CA ASN A 241 2.98 -26.61 9.31
C ASN A 241 3.45 -25.36 10.05
N TYR A 242 3.94 -24.36 9.30
CA TYR A 242 4.35 -23.05 9.81
C TYR A 242 3.46 -21.90 9.32
N VAL A 243 2.39 -22.18 8.56
CA VAL A 243 1.49 -21.18 8.00
C VAL A 243 0.23 -21.06 8.86
N SER A 244 -0.21 -19.83 9.13
CA SER A 244 -1.45 -19.54 9.83
C SER A 244 -2.69 -19.91 9.00
N PRO A 245 -3.86 -20.08 9.64
CA PRO A 245 -5.09 -20.41 8.92
C PRO A 245 -5.44 -19.39 7.83
N VAL A 246 -6.06 -19.86 6.75
CA VAL A 246 -6.60 -18.98 5.71
C VAL A 246 -7.71 -18.10 6.30
N ARG A 247 -7.69 -16.81 5.98
CA ARG A 247 -8.69 -15.83 6.42
C ARG A 247 -9.37 -15.15 5.22
N ASN A 248 -10.44 -14.40 5.49
CA ASN A 248 -11.25 -13.72 4.47
C ASN A 248 -11.27 -12.21 4.72
N GLN A 249 -10.76 -11.42 3.75
CA GLN A 249 -10.76 -9.95 3.83
C GLN A 249 -12.16 -9.33 3.68
N GLY A 250 -13.16 -10.12 3.24
CA GLY A 250 -14.50 -9.62 2.97
C GLY A 250 -14.50 -8.58 1.84
N ASN A 251 -15.31 -7.54 1.99
CA ASN A 251 -15.49 -6.51 0.95
C ASN A 251 -14.46 -5.38 1.03
N CYS A 252 -13.63 -5.38 2.07
CA CYS A 252 -12.57 -4.40 2.28
C CYS A 252 -11.39 -4.71 1.35
N GLY A 253 -10.80 -3.69 0.71
CA GLY A 253 -9.56 -3.80 -0.07
C GLY A 253 -8.30 -3.92 0.79
N SER A 254 -8.34 -4.76 1.84
CA SER A 254 -7.27 -4.93 2.84
C SER A 254 -6.32 -6.10 2.54
N CYS A 255 -6.26 -6.57 1.28
CA CYS A 255 -5.40 -7.68 0.87
C CYS A 255 -3.93 -7.48 1.29
N TYR A 256 -3.44 -6.24 1.23
CA TYR A 256 -2.10 -5.85 1.65
C TYR A 256 -1.84 -6.11 3.14
N ALA A 257 -2.84 -5.87 4.00
CA ALA A 257 -2.75 -6.12 5.44
C ALA A 257 -2.72 -7.62 5.70
N PHE A 258 -3.64 -8.40 5.10
CA PHE A 258 -3.64 -9.86 5.23
C PHE A 258 -2.34 -10.50 4.74
N ALA A 259 -1.84 -10.09 3.57
CA ALA A 259 -0.58 -10.61 3.03
C ALA A 259 0.62 -10.28 3.94
N SER A 260 0.64 -9.07 4.50
CA SER A 260 1.69 -8.62 5.43
C SER A 260 1.68 -9.45 6.69
N LEU A 261 0.53 -9.52 7.35
CA LEU A 261 0.40 -10.18 8.65
C LEU A 261 0.62 -11.68 8.54
N ALA A 262 0.07 -12.34 7.52
CA ALA A 262 0.33 -13.77 7.28
C ALA A 262 1.83 -14.06 7.08
N MET A 263 2.57 -13.16 6.41
CA MET A 263 4.02 -13.28 6.30
C MET A 263 4.71 -13.14 7.67
N ASN A 264 4.34 -12.15 8.49
CA ASN A 264 4.91 -11.97 9.82
C ASN A 264 4.59 -13.17 10.75
N GLU A 265 3.35 -13.64 10.76
CA GLU A 265 2.89 -14.80 11.52
C GLU A 265 3.69 -16.06 11.17
N ALA A 266 3.82 -16.37 9.88
CA ALA A 266 4.58 -17.52 9.42
C ALA A 266 6.06 -17.42 9.77
N ARG A 267 6.67 -16.23 9.64
CA ARG A 267 8.07 -16.01 10.01
C ARG A 267 8.32 -16.20 11.51
N ILE A 268 7.40 -15.76 12.36
CA ILE A 268 7.48 -15.99 13.82
C ILE A 268 7.40 -17.49 14.12
N ARG A 269 6.46 -18.20 13.49
CA ARG A 269 6.34 -19.66 13.64
C ARG A 269 7.62 -20.38 13.22
N VAL A 270 8.20 -20.02 12.07
CA VAL A 270 9.48 -20.58 11.60
C VAL A 270 10.61 -20.29 12.59
N MET A 271 10.77 -19.03 12.98
CA MET A 271 11.86 -18.59 13.87
C MET A 271 11.81 -19.24 15.25
N THR A 272 10.61 -19.48 15.76
CA THR A 272 10.38 -19.98 17.12
C THR A 272 10.09 -21.47 17.16
N ASN A 273 10.17 -22.14 16.01
CA ASN A 273 9.77 -23.53 15.82
C ASN A 273 8.37 -23.83 16.40
N ASN A 274 7.38 -23.01 16.03
CA ASN A 274 5.99 -23.05 16.49
C ASN A 274 5.78 -22.87 18.01
N THR A 275 6.79 -22.48 18.80
CA THR A 275 6.55 -22.14 20.22
C THR A 275 5.72 -20.87 20.37
N LEU A 276 5.78 -19.95 19.41
CA LEU A 276 4.86 -18.82 19.27
C LEU A 276 4.04 -18.95 17.98
N THR A 277 2.72 -18.79 18.09
CA THR A 277 1.78 -18.89 16.97
C THR A 277 0.78 -17.72 16.95
N PRO A 278 1.24 -16.46 17.00
CA PRO A 278 0.33 -15.32 17.06
C PRO A 278 -0.54 -15.27 15.79
N VAL A 279 -1.68 -14.59 15.92
CA VAL A 279 -2.51 -14.15 14.80
C VAL A 279 -2.65 -12.65 14.95
N PHE A 280 -2.23 -11.88 13.96
CA PHE A 280 -2.23 -10.42 14.02
C PHE A 280 -3.53 -9.82 13.49
N SER A 281 -3.84 -8.60 13.94
CA SER A 281 -5.03 -7.84 13.57
C SER A 281 -4.84 -7.07 12.25
N PRO A 282 -5.55 -7.44 11.16
CA PRO A 282 -5.59 -6.61 9.96
C PRO A 282 -6.41 -5.33 10.20
N GLN A 283 -7.32 -5.33 11.18
CA GLN A 283 -8.17 -4.18 11.47
C GLN A 283 -7.38 -3.03 12.11
N ASP A 284 -6.38 -3.33 12.94
CA ASP A 284 -5.45 -2.33 13.45
C ASP A 284 -4.76 -1.60 12.29
N ILE A 285 -4.29 -2.33 11.27
CA ILE A 285 -3.71 -1.73 10.07
C ILE A 285 -4.74 -0.85 9.35
N VAL A 286 -5.93 -1.39 9.09
CA VAL A 286 -7.00 -0.69 8.35
C VAL A 286 -7.43 0.61 9.05
N GLU A 287 -7.53 0.62 10.39
CA GLU A 287 -8.04 1.78 11.14
C GLU A 287 -6.94 2.76 11.59
N CYS A 288 -5.70 2.30 11.78
CA CYS A 288 -4.64 3.06 12.46
C CYS A 288 -3.42 3.37 11.60
N SER A 289 -3.21 2.71 10.46
CA SER A 289 -1.98 2.93 9.67
C SER A 289 -2.11 4.12 8.72
N GLU A 290 -1.34 5.18 8.98
CA GLU A 290 -1.16 6.31 8.06
C GLU A 290 -0.28 5.94 6.84
N TYR A 291 0.27 4.72 6.80
CA TYR A 291 1.10 4.20 5.69
C TYR A 291 0.28 3.39 4.68
N SER A 292 -1.04 3.37 4.82
CA SER A 292 -1.99 2.73 3.91
C SER A 292 -3.27 3.55 3.79
N GLN A 293 -4.22 3.08 2.99
CA GLN A 293 -5.48 3.75 2.70
C GLN A 293 -6.68 2.95 3.24
N GLY A 294 -6.53 2.21 4.34
CA GLY A 294 -7.62 1.46 4.96
C GLY A 294 -8.17 0.37 4.02
N CYS A 295 -9.48 0.37 3.79
CA CYS A 295 -10.12 -0.51 2.80
C CYS A 295 -9.92 -0.06 1.34
N ASP A 296 -9.31 1.10 1.12
CA ASP A 296 -8.89 1.58 -0.19
C ASP A 296 -7.43 1.18 -0.47
N GLY A 297 -6.89 0.06 0.05
CA GLY A 297 -5.58 -0.45 -0.39
C GLY A 297 -4.36 0.01 0.42
N GLY A 298 -3.18 -0.41 -0.03
CA GLY A 298 -1.91 -0.32 0.69
C GLY A 298 -0.85 -1.31 0.21
N PHE A 299 0.35 -1.26 0.79
CA PHE A 299 1.51 -1.99 0.27
C PHE A 299 2.22 -2.82 1.36
N PRO A 300 2.52 -4.11 1.14
CA PRO A 300 3.18 -4.94 2.15
C PRO A 300 4.55 -4.45 2.61
N TYR A 301 5.29 -3.74 1.75
CA TYR A 301 6.55 -3.09 2.13
C TYR A 301 6.34 -2.10 3.29
N LEU A 302 5.27 -1.31 3.19
CA LEU A 302 4.90 -0.31 4.18
C LEU A 302 4.23 -0.90 5.41
N ILE A 303 3.58 -2.06 5.31
CA ILE A 303 2.88 -2.67 6.45
C ILE A 303 3.74 -3.68 7.20
N SER A 304 4.16 -4.76 6.53
CA SER A 304 4.97 -5.81 7.15
C SER A 304 6.37 -5.32 7.53
N GLY A 305 6.86 -4.32 6.81
CA GLY A 305 8.13 -3.67 7.05
C GLY A 305 7.98 -2.43 7.89
N LYS A 306 7.70 -1.31 7.23
CA LYS A 306 7.79 0.02 7.84
C LYS A 306 6.86 0.22 9.04
N TYR A 307 5.56 -0.03 8.90
CA TYR A 307 4.59 0.12 9.98
C TYR A 307 4.88 -0.85 11.13
N ALA A 308 5.23 -2.10 10.81
CA ALA A 308 5.63 -3.08 11.82
C ALA A 308 6.92 -2.67 12.56
N GLU A 309 7.87 -2.00 11.92
CA GLU A 309 9.06 -1.46 12.59
C GLU A 309 8.71 -0.23 13.44
N ASP A 310 7.99 0.73 12.89
CA ASP A 310 7.75 2.02 13.51
C ASP A 310 6.69 1.96 14.62
N PHE A 311 5.63 1.19 14.39
CA PHE A 311 4.44 1.17 15.25
C PHE A 311 4.22 -0.20 15.88
N GLY A 312 4.62 -1.28 15.21
CA GLY A 312 4.40 -2.64 15.67
C GLY A 312 3.01 -3.17 15.38
N LEU A 313 2.85 -4.49 15.50
CA LEU A 313 1.65 -5.24 15.14
C LEU A 313 0.98 -5.78 16.41
N VAL A 314 -0.34 -5.59 16.54
CA VAL A 314 -1.13 -6.17 17.64
C VAL A 314 -1.78 -7.49 17.22
N GLU A 315 -2.02 -8.37 18.19
CA GLU A 315 -2.77 -9.60 17.98
C GLU A 315 -4.26 -9.34 17.68
N GLU A 316 -4.89 -10.28 16.99
CA GLU A 316 -6.28 -10.19 16.51
C GLU A 316 -7.27 -9.90 17.64
N GLU A 317 -7.04 -10.43 18.86
CA GLU A 317 -7.94 -10.20 19.99
C GLU A 317 -7.94 -8.73 20.45
N CYS A 318 -6.90 -7.96 20.13
CA CYS A 318 -6.84 -6.55 20.50
C CYS A 318 -7.78 -5.68 19.65
N ASN A 319 -7.85 -5.95 18.35
CA ASN A 319 -8.76 -5.26 17.42
C ASN A 319 -9.29 -6.27 16.38
N PRO A 320 -10.39 -6.98 16.67
CA PRO A 320 -10.90 -8.01 15.77
C PRO A 320 -11.31 -7.46 14.40
N TYR A 321 -11.16 -8.28 13.36
CA TYR A 321 -11.45 -7.89 11.99
C TYR A 321 -12.92 -7.60 11.73
N LYS A 322 -13.21 -6.38 11.24
CA LYS A 322 -14.55 -5.89 10.90
C LYS A 322 -14.73 -5.77 9.39
N GLY A 323 -13.64 -5.61 8.64
CA GLY A 323 -13.67 -5.49 7.18
C GLY A 323 -14.34 -4.21 6.69
N ILE A 324 -14.17 -3.13 7.45
CA ILE A 324 -14.66 -1.78 7.14
C ILE A 324 -13.65 -0.75 7.64
N ASP A 325 -13.67 0.43 7.04
CA ASP A 325 -12.95 1.58 7.57
C ASP A 325 -13.57 2.04 8.90
N GLY A 326 -12.73 2.56 9.78
CA GLY A 326 -13.13 3.01 11.10
C GLY A 326 -12.10 3.94 11.70
N LYS A 327 -12.45 4.54 12.83
CA LYS A 327 -11.47 5.28 13.65
C LYS A 327 -10.55 4.27 14.32
N CYS A 328 -9.27 4.60 14.42
CA CYS A 328 -8.32 3.80 15.20
C CYS A 328 -8.85 3.55 16.61
N SER A 329 -9.14 2.28 16.90
CA SER A 329 -9.79 1.84 18.14
C SER A 329 -8.93 0.88 18.96
N THR A 330 -7.72 0.58 18.49
CA THR A 330 -6.75 -0.30 19.15
C THR A 330 -6.31 0.26 20.49
N LYS A 331 -6.39 -0.55 21.55
CA LYS A 331 -6.03 -0.11 22.90
C LYS A 331 -4.50 0.06 23.04
N PRO A 332 -4.01 1.16 23.64
CA PRO A 332 -2.57 1.35 23.87
C PRO A 332 -1.90 0.27 24.74
N SER A 333 -2.68 -0.45 25.55
CA SER A 333 -2.19 -1.53 26.40
C SER A 333 -1.89 -2.84 25.67
N CYS A 334 -2.26 -2.95 24.39
CA CYS A 334 -2.02 -4.17 23.63
C CYS A 334 -0.52 -4.32 23.33
N GLN A 335 -0.01 -5.53 23.55
CA GLN A 335 1.35 -5.88 23.19
C GLN A 335 1.55 -5.72 21.68
N ARG A 336 2.71 -5.18 21.30
CA ARG A 336 3.09 -4.95 19.91
C ARG A 336 4.31 -5.76 19.52
N HIS A 337 4.28 -6.31 18.32
CA HIS A 337 5.36 -7.08 17.71
C HIS A 337 6.01 -6.29 16.60
N TYR A 338 7.35 -6.20 16.62
CA TYR A 338 8.09 -5.30 15.74
C TYR A 338 8.89 -6.06 14.68
N SER A 339 8.95 -5.48 13.48
CA SER A 339 9.88 -5.92 12.44
C SER A 339 11.22 -5.24 12.64
N THR A 340 12.33 -5.99 12.65
CA THR A 340 13.68 -5.42 12.81
C THR A 340 14.37 -5.11 11.48
N LYS A 341 13.86 -5.65 10.38
CA LYS A 341 14.39 -5.42 9.03
C LYS A 341 13.32 -5.73 7.98
N TYR A 342 13.29 -4.92 6.93
CA TYR A 342 12.49 -5.15 5.72
C TYR A 342 13.22 -4.62 4.50
N GLN A 343 12.91 -5.20 3.34
CA GLN A 343 13.44 -4.81 2.03
C GLN A 343 12.61 -5.48 0.94
N TYR A 344 12.63 -4.94 -0.28
CA TYR A 344 12.18 -5.70 -1.44
C TYR A 344 13.13 -6.87 -1.71
N VAL A 345 12.61 -7.95 -2.29
CA VAL A 345 13.47 -9.03 -2.81
C VAL A 345 14.36 -8.44 -3.91
N GLY A 346 15.65 -8.73 -3.87
CA GLY A 346 16.65 -8.11 -4.75
C GLY A 346 17.19 -6.76 -4.26
N GLY A 347 16.61 -6.18 -3.20
CA GLY A 347 17.08 -4.95 -2.55
C GLY A 347 16.09 -3.80 -2.68
N PHE A 348 15.68 -3.47 -3.89
CA PHE A 348 14.79 -2.36 -4.22
C PHE A 348 13.65 -2.80 -5.16
N TYR A 349 12.66 -1.94 -5.38
CA TYR A 349 11.55 -2.23 -6.29
C TYR A 349 12.03 -2.28 -7.75
N GLY A 350 11.91 -3.45 -8.37
CA GLY A 350 12.30 -3.69 -9.76
C GLY A 350 13.72 -4.24 -9.96
N ALA A 351 14.36 -4.71 -8.88
CA ALA A 351 15.66 -5.36 -8.88
C ALA A 351 15.73 -6.67 -9.69
#